data_AF-A0A1M5HJQ1-F1
#
_entry.id   AF-A0A1M5HJQ1-F1
#
_cell.length_a   1.000
_cell.length_b   1.000
_cell.length_c   1.000
_cell.angle_alpha   90.00
_cell.angle_beta   90.00
_cell.angle_gamma   90.00
#
_symmetry.space_group_name_H-M   'P 1'
#
loop_
_entity.id
_entity.type
_entity.pdbx_description
1 polymer ?
#
loop_
_entity_poly.entity_id
_entity_poly.type
_entity_poly.pdbx_seq_one_letter_code
_entity_poly.pdbx_strand_id
1 'polypeptide(L)'
;MTTHKPIAFARIASAARAQAESIVSRWLPNGRREGVEWIALNPMRGDARPGSFKINLRTGSWADFATGDRGGDLVSLAAYLFRLKQAEAALRVASMLGLNPYE
;
A
#
# COMPACT_ATOMS: atom_id res chain seq x y z
N MET A 1 32.75 -0.97 13.16
CA MET A 1 31.43 -1.56 13.48
C MET A 1 30.36 -0.70 12.83
N THR A 2 29.80 -1.12 11.70
CA THR A 2 28.63 -0.46 11.11
C THR A 2 27.39 -1.02 11.80
N THR A 3 26.77 -0.22 12.67
CA THR A 3 25.47 -0.54 13.27
C THR A 3 24.41 -0.55 12.16
N HIS A 4 23.96 -1.73 11.74
CA HIS A 4 22.85 -1.85 10.81
C HIS A 4 21.55 -1.50 11.56
N LYS A 5 20.97 -0.34 11.27
CA LYS A 5 19.68 0.06 11.83
C LYS A 5 18.55 -0.73 11.15
N PRO A 6 17.56 -1.26 11.89
CA PRO A 6 16.41 -1.95 11.30
C PRO A 6 15.49 -0.96 10.58
N ILE A 7 14.69 -1.45 9.62
CA ILE A 7 13.67 -0.65 8.93
C ILE A 7 12.49 -0.39 9.87
N ALA A 8 12.05 0.86 9.95
CA ALA A 8 10.97 1.32 10.80
C ALA A 8 9.58 1.09 10.16
N PHE A 9 9.21 -0.16 9.92
CA PHE A 9 7.96 -0.53 9.22
C PHE A 9 6.72 0.14 9.81
N ALA A 10 6.56 0.11 11.14
CA ALA A 10 5.38 0.67 11.80
C ALA A 10 5.26 2.18 11.58
N ARG A 11 6.38 2.91 11.65
CA ARG A 11 6.43 4.36 11.43
C ARG A 11 6.12 4.70 9.97
N ILE A 12 6.69 3.96 9.03
CA ILE A 12 6.44 4.14 7.59
C ILE A 12 4.97 3.84 7.27
N ALA A 13 4.42 2.74 7.77
CA ALA A 13 3.02 2.37 7.56
C ALA A 13 2.05 3.41 8.16
N SER A 14 2.33 3.92 9.35
CA SER A 14 1.55 4.99 9.99
C SER A 14 1.56 6.28 9.16
N ALA A 15 2.73 6.71 8.70
CA ALA A 15 2.86 7.90 7.86
C ALA A 15 2.18 7.72 6.48
N ALA A 16 2.27 6.54 5.88
CA ALA A 16 1.58 6.22 4.64
C ALA A 16 0.06 6.23 4.83
N ARG A 17 -0.44 5.62 5.92
CA ARG A 17 -1.86 5.63 6.27
C ARG A 17 -2.43 7.05 6.40
N ALA A 18 -1.68 7.98 6.97
CA ALA A 18 -2.08 9.39 7.08
C ALA A 18 -2.30 10.07 5.71
N GLN A 19 -1.72 9.52 4.64
CA GLN A 19 -1.81 10.03 3.27
C GLN A 19 -2.49 9.02 2.33
N ALA A 20 -3.29 8.09 2.87
CA ALA A 20 -3.75 6.92 2.14
C ALA A 20 -4.43 7.25 0.81
N GLU A 21 -5.36 8.19 0.80
CA GLU A 21 -6.12 8.58 -0.40
C GLU A 21 -5.21 9.14 -1.51
N SER A 22 -4.26 10.01 -1.16
CA SER A 22 -3.28 10.55 -2.11
C SER A 22 -2.39 9.45 -2.68
N ILE A 23 -1.96 8.51 -1.85
CA ILE A 23 -1.12 7.39 -2.27
C ILE A 23 -1.88 6.45 -3.20
N VAL A 24 -3.09 6.00 -2.81
CA VAL A 24 -3.84 5.03 -3.61
C VAL A 24 -4.39 5.63 -4.89
N SER A 25 -4.76 6.91 -4.91
CA SER A 25 -5.14 7.59 -6.16
C SER A 25 -3.96 7.71 -7.12
N ARG A 26 -2.73 7.89 -6.61
CA ARG A 26 -1.52 7.85 -7.44
C ARG A 26 -1.21 6.46 -7.98
N TRP A 27 -1.35 5.42 -7.17
CA TRP A 27 -1.01 4.05 -7.57
C TRP A 27 -2.10 3.37 -8.41
N LEU A 28 -3.36 3.73 -8.17
CA LEU A 28 -4.56 3.14 -8.77
C LEU A 28 -5.45 4.28 -9.32
N PRO A 29 -5.00 5.01 -10.35
CA PRO A 29 -5.61 6.26 -10.80
C PRO A 29 -7.01 6.10 -11.38
N ASN A 30 -7.37 4.91 -11.86
CA ASN A 30 -8.71 4.59 -12.36
C ASN A 30 -9.65 4.11 -11.25
N GLY A 31 -9.19 4.09 -9.99
CA GLY A 31 -10.04 3.80 -8.85
C GLY A 31 -10.91 4.99 -8.48
N ARG A 32 -11.84 4.75 -7.55
CA ARG A 32 -12.72 5.79 -7.00
C ARG A 32 -12.90 5.60 -5.51
N ARG A 33 -13.23 6.69 -4.82
CA ARG A 33 -13.60 6.65 -3.41
C ARG A 33 -15.07 6.29 -3.24
N GLU A 34 -15.34 5.35 -2.33
CA GLU A 34 -16.67 5.02 -1.81
C GLU A 34 -16.62 5.01 -0.28
N GLY A 35 -17.08 6.10 0.33
CA GLY A 35 -17.01 6.29 1.78
C GLY A 35 -15.55 6.28 2.30
N VAL A 36 -15.20 5.25 3.07
CA VAL A 36 -13.86 5.03 3.61
C VAL A 36 -13.02 4.07 2.77
N GLU A 37 -13.55 3.57 1.65
CA GLU A 37 -12.86 2.64 0.77
C GLU A 37 -12.43 3.32 -0.52
N TRP A 38 -11.26 2.93 -1.03
CA TRP A 38 -10.87 3.12 -2.41
C TRP A 38 -11.12 1.83 -3.18
N ILE A 39 -11.97 1.89 -4.19
CA ILE A 39 -12.31 0.74 -5.03
C ILE A 39 -11.58 0.91 -6.35
N ALA A 40 -10.81 -0.10 -6.72
CA ALA A 40 -10.04 -0.09 -7.95
C ALA A 40 -10.18 -1.41 -8.71
N LEU A 41 -9.69 -1.41 -9.95
CA LEU A 41 -9.34 -2.65 -10.63
C LEU A 41 -8.03 -3.17 -10.03
N ASN A 42 -7.95 -4.47 -9.73
CA ASN A 42 -6.68 -5.07 -9.36
C ASN A 42 -5.81 -5.27 -10.63
N PRO A 43 -4.69 -4.53 -10.79
CA PRO A 43 -3.82 -4.68 -11.95
C PRO A 43 -3.09 -6.03 -12.00
N MET A 44 -3.11 -6.79 -10.89
CA MET A 44 -2.47 -8.09 -10.78
C MET A 44 -3.36 -9.24 -11.25
N ARG A 45 -4.64 -8.98 -11.51
CA ARG A 45 -5.59 -9.98 -11.98
C ARG A 45 -5.69 -9.97 -13.50
N GLY A 46 -5.93 -11.15 -14.10
CA GLY A 46 -6.14 -11.29 -15.55
C GLY A 46 -7.53 -10.87 -16.04
N ASP A 47 -8.50 -10.65 -15.14
CA ASP A 47 -9.85 -10.21 -15.49
C ASP A 47 -10.13 -8.75 -15.06
N ALA A 48 -10.97 -8.08 -15.85
CA ALA A 48 -11.23 -6.64 -15.75
C ALA A 48 -12.46 -6.26 -14.88
N ARG A 49 -12.94 -7.11 -13.95
CA ARG A 49 -14.15 -6.81 -13.17
C ARG A 49 -13.89 -5.89 -11.96
N PRO A 50 -14.32 -4.62 -11.95
CA PRO A 50 -14.11 -3.75 -10.80
C PRO A 50 -14.95 -4.21 -9.59
N GLY A 51 -14.56 -3.77 -8.38
CA GLY A 51 -15.39 -3.90 -7.18
C GLY A 51 -14.85 -4.85 -6.11
N SER A 52 -14.03 -5.84 -6.49
CA SER A 52 -13.46 -6.80 -5.54
C SER A 52 -12.19 -6.29 -4.85
N PHE A 53 -11.46 -5.35 -5.46
CA PHE A 53 -10.23 -4.81 -4.92
C PHE A 53 -10.48 -3.50 -4.19
N LYS A 54 -10.32 -3.55 -2.87
CA LYS A 54 -10.70 -2.50 -1.94
C LYS A 54 -9.56 -2.17 -0.99
N ILE A 55 -9.33 -0.88 -0.79
CA ILE A 55 -8.37 -0.36 0.18
C ILE A 55 -9.11 0.52 1.18
N ASN A 56 -9.00 0.21 2.47
CA ASN A 56 -9.58 1.03 3.52
C ASN A 56 -8.68 2.25 3.76
N LEU A 57 -9.17 3.45 3.42
CA LEU A 57 -8.46 4.72 3.57
C LEU A 57 -8.21 5.08 5.03
N ARG A 58 -9.03 4.58 5.96
CA ARG A 58 -8.87 4.84 7.39
C ARG A 58 -7.78 3.98 8.00
N THR A 59 -7.60 2.72 7.61
CA THR A 59 -6.64 1.78 8.22
C THR A 59 -5.41 1.51 7.36
N GLY A 60 -5.49 1.71 6.05
CA GLY A 60 -4.48 1.31 5.06
C GLY A 60 -4.54 -0.17 4.66
N SER A 61 -5.44 -0.95 5.26
CA SER A 61 -5.61 -2.37 4.95
C SER A 61 -6.33 -2.55 3.62
N TRP A 62 -6.04 -3.63 2.92
CA TRP A 62 -6.58 -3.89 1.60
C TRP A 62 -6.86 -5.37 1.37
N ALA A 63 -7.78 -5.65 0.45
CA ALA A 63 -8.08 -7.00 0.01
C ALA A 63 -8.58 -6.99 -1.44
N ASP A 64 -8.25 -8.06 -2.19
CA ASP A 64 -9.00 -8.48 -3.36
C ASP A 64 -9.89 -9.67 -2.99
N PHE A 65 -11.19 -9.42 -2.88
CA PHE A 65 -12.16 -10.46 -2.53
C PHE A 65 -12.35 -11.53 -3.63
N ALA A 66 -11.86 -11.28 -4.84
CA ALA A 66 -11.93 -12.26 -5.93
C ALA A 66 -10.80 -13.31 -5.86
N THR A 67 -9.60 -12.93 -5.39
CA THR A 67 -8.44 -13.83 -5.28
C THR A 67 -8.14 -14.25 -3.85
N GLY A 68 -8.62 -13.49 -2.87
CA GLY A 68 -8.32 -13.67 -1.44
C GLY A 68 -7.02 -12.99 -0.99
N ASP A 69 -6.29 -12.36 -1.91
CA ASP A 69 -5.09 -11.55 -1.61
C ASP A 69 -5.46 -10.41 -0.67
N ARG A 70 -4.59 -10.14 0.32
CA ARG A 70 -4.85 -9.11 1.33
C ARG A 70 -3.58 -8.63 1.99
N GLY A 71 -3.65 -7.45 2.59
CA GLY A 71 -2.56 -6.91 3.40
C GLY A 71 -3.04 -5.89 4.43
N GLY A 72 -2.23 -5.68 5.46
CA GLY A 72 -2.59 -4.87 6.63
C GLY A 72 -2.39 -3.37 6.44
N ASP A 73 -1.53 -2.98 5.50
CA ASP A 73 -1.07 -1.60 5.33
C ASP A 73 -0.66 -1.27 3.88
N LEU A 74 -0.35 0.00 3.62
CA LEU A 74 0.06 0.47 2.29
C LEU A 74 1.48 0.03 1.89
N VAL A 75 2.31 -0.43 2.83
CA VAL A 75 3.62 -1.02 2.50
C VAL A 75 3.41 -2.38 1.85
N SER A 76 2.55 -3.22 2.43
CA SER A 76 2.14 -4.50 1.85
C SER A 76 1.38 -4.33 0.53
N LEU A 77 0.61 -3.25 0.40
CA LEU A 77 -0.03 -2.91 -0.88
C LEU A 77 1.02 -2.57 -1.95
N ALA A 78 2.02 -1.77 -1.61
CA ALA A 78 3.12 -1.47 -2.53
C ALA A 78 3.88 -2.73 -2.93
N ALA A 79 4.18 -3.62 -1.97
CA ALA A 79 4.83 -4.89 -2.26
C ALA A 79 4.02 -5.73 -3.25
N TYR A 80 2.69 -5.80 -3.07
CA TYR A 80 1.80 -6.52 -3.96
C TYR A 80 1.73 -5.90 -5.36
N LEU A 81 1.41 -4.60 -5.45
CA LEU A 81 1.20 -3.89 -6.71
C LEU A 81 2.47 -3.82 -7.57
N PHE A 82 3.64 -3.68 -6.93
CA PHE A 82 4.91 -3.48 -7.62
C PHE A 82 5.81 -4.72 -7.63
N ARG A 83 5.30 -5.88 -7.16
CA ARG A 83 6.04 -7.15 -7.07
C ARG A 83 7.37 -7.03 -6.32
N LEU A 84 7.36 -6.29 -5.21
CA LEU A 84 8.54 -6.02 -4.40
C LEU A 84 8.58 -6.92 -3.17
N LYS A 85 9.79 -7.14 -2.64
CA LYS A 85 9.93 -7.64 -1.27
C LYS A 85 9.48 -6.57 -0.27
N GLN A 86 8.96 -6.98 0.89
CA GLN A 86 8.47 -6.07 1.94
C GLN A 86 9.48 -4.97 2.32
N ALA A 87 10.75 -5.33 2.51
CA ALA A 87 11.80 -4.37 2.84
C ALA A 87 11.97 -3.31 1.75
N GLU A 88 11.98 -3.71 0.48
CA GLU A 88 12.12 -2.78 -0.63
C GLU A 88 10.88 -1.88 -0.77
N ALA A 89 9.69 -2.43 -0.60
CA ALA A 89 8.45 -1.64 -0.57
C ALA A 89 8.48 -0.58 0.53
N ALA A 90 8.92 -0.93 1.75
CA ALA A 90 9.04 0.01 2.85
C ALA A 90 10.02 1.15 2.53
N LEU A 91 11.19 0.83 1.96
CA LEU A 91 12.18 1.83 1.56
C LEU A 91 11.64 2.80 0.50
N ARG A 92 10.94 2.27 -0.51
CA ARG A 92 10.35 3.10 -1.57
C ARG A 92 9.21 3.97 -1.05
N VAL A 93 8.36 3.45 -0.17
CA VAL A 93 7.30 4.24 0.48
C VAL A 93 7.91 5.32 1.36
N ALA A 94 8.92 5.01 2.18
CA ALA A 94 9.61 6.00 3.00
C ALA A 94 10.22 7.12 2.15
N SER A 95 10.91 6.76 1.05
CA SER A 95 11.49 7.72 0.10
C SER A 95 10.42 8.61 -0.54
N MET A 96 9.31 8.03 -1.01
CA MET A 96 8.17 8.77 -1.56
C MET A 96 7.59 9.78 -0.55
N LEU A 97 7.64 9.46 0.74
CA LEU A 97 7.13 10.30 1.83
C LEU A 97 8.19 11.24 2.43
N GLY A 98 9.44 11.21 1.95
CA GLY A 98 10.53 12.02 2.50
C GLY A 98 10.96 11.63 3.92
N LEU A 99 10.79 10.36 4.31
CA LEU A 99 11.10 9.85 5.65
C LEU A 99 12.46 9.14 5.67
N ASN A 100 13.19 9.27 6.78
CA ASN A 100 14.25 8.30 7.09
C ASN A 100 13.59 6.92 7.29
N PRO A 101 14.01 5.84 6.61
CA PRO A 101 13.36 4.54 6.71
C PRO A 101 13.80 3.70 7.92
N TYR A 102 14.83 4.11 8.66
CA TYR A 102 15.42 3.31 9.74
C TYR A 102 14.99 3.80 11.12
N GLU A 103 15.09 2.92 12.13
CA GLU A 103 14.95 3.28 13.56
C GLU A 103 16.14 4.15 14.05
#